data_AF-F8DK30-F1
#
_entry.id   AF-F8DK30-F1
#
_cell.length_a   1.000
_cell.length_b   1.000
_cell.length_c   1.000
_cell.angle_alpha   90.00
_cell.angle_beta   90.00
_cell.angle_gamma   90.00
#
_symmetry.space_group_name_H-M   'P 1'
#
loop_
_entity.id
_entity.type
_entity.pdbx_description
1 polymer ?
#
loop_
_entity_poly.entity_id
_entity_poly.type
_entity_poly.pdbx_seq_one_letter_code
_entity_poly.pdbx_strand_id
1 'polypeptide(L)' 'MRKIVSILLLSLSIITLIACTKNKQQSLDGEYYWISSERNELAFTIKGDNASIEHGEANSFTINKKRIRSN' A
#
# COMPACT_ATOMS: atom_id res chain seq x y z
N MET A 1 30.85 30.31 -0.74
CA MET A 1 29.72 30.11 -1.68
C MET A 1 29.69 28.71 -2.28
N ARG A 2 30.66 28.28 -3.10
CA ARG A 2 30.65 26.95 -3.77
C ARG A 2 30.52 25.74 -2.83
N LYS A 3 31.20 25.75 -1.67
CA LYS A 3 31.12 24.65 -0.69
C LYS A 3 29.72 24.49 -0.07
N ILE A 4 29.01 25.60 0.16
CA ILE A 4 27.66 25.59 0.74
C ILE A 4 26.67 25.00 -0.26
N VAL A 5 26.74 25.41 -1.53
CA VAL A 5 25.89 24.87 -2.60
C VAL A 5 26.11 23.37 -2.78
N SER A 6 27.36 22.90 -2.72
CA SER A 6 27.68 21.47 -2.81
C SER A 6 27.11 20.66 -1.65
N ILE A 7 27.15 21.20 -0.42
CA ILE A 7 26.57 20.54 0.76
C ILE A 7 25.04 20.49 0.64
N LEU A 8 24.42 21.56 0.13
CA LEU A 8 22.98 21.64 -0.07
C LEU A 8 22.47 20.65 -1.12
N LEU A 9 23.22 20.48 -2.21
CA LEU A 9 22.90 19.50 -3.25
C LEU A 9 23.06 18.07 -2.75
N LEU A 10 24.11 17.82 -1.95
CA LEU A 10 24.33 16.50 -1.36
C LEU A 10 23.21 16.14 -0.37
N SER A 11 22.79 17.07 0.50
CA SER A 11 21.68 16.82 1.43
C SER A 11 20.37 16.56 0.67
N LEU A 12 20.08 17.29 -0.40
CA LEU A 12 18.90 17.08 -1.22
C LEU A 12 18.90 15.71 -1.92
N SER A 13 20.08 15.22 -2.34
CA SER A 13 20.24 13.90 -2.96
C SER A 13 19.93 12.76 -1.97
N ILE A 14 20.29 12.92 -0.70
CA ILE A 14 20.03 11.91 0.34
C ILE A 14 18.54 11.85 0.67
N ILE A 15 17.89 13.02 0.77
CA ILE A 15 16.44 13.11 1.06
C ILE A 15 15.61 12.47 -0.06
N THR A 16 15.97 12.72 -1.32
CA THR A 16 15.29 12.12 -2.48
C THR A 16 15.49 10.61 -2.56
N LEU A 17 16.68 10.10 -2.21
CA LEU A 17 16.96 8.67 -2.17
C LEU A 17 16.12 7.94 -1.10
N ILE A 18 15.99 8.52 0.10
CA ILE A 18 15.19 7.95 1.20
C ILE A 18 13.71 7.88 0.82
N ALA A 19 13.18 8.88 0.12
CA ALA A 19 11.79 8.90 -0.34
C ALA A 19 11.48 7.77 -1.34
N CYS A 20 12.41 7.43 -2.22
CA CYS A 20 12.27 6.34 -3.19
C CYS A 20 12.48 4.95 -2.56
N THR A 21 13.12 4.85 -1.39
CA THR A 21 13.33 3.57 -0.68
C THR A 21 12.14 3.11 0.18
N LYS A 22 10.98 3.77 0.10
CA LYS A 22 9.76 3.34 0.82
C LYS A 22 9.28 1.97 0.32
N ASN A 23 9.78 0.98 1.04
CA ASN A 23 9.35 -0.40 1.26
C ASN A 23 8.30 -0.97 0.29
N LYS A 24 8.72 -1.93 -0.53
CA LYS A 24 7.92 -2.68 -1.52
C LYS A 24 6.86 -3.63 -0.92
N GLN A 25 6.56 -3.52 0.38
CA GLN A 25 5.53 -4.33 1.02
C GLN A 25 4.38 -3.42 1.44
N GLN A 26 3.58 -3.05 0.44
CA GLN A 26 2.37 -2.28 0.65
C GLN A 26 1.38 -3.17 1.42
N SER A 27 0.92 -2.70 2.57
CA SER A 27 -0.12 -3.42 3.31
C SER A 27 -1.39 -3.45 2.46
N LEU A 28 -2.11 -4.56 2.54
CA LEU A 28 -3.46 -4.69 1.97
C LEU A 28 -4.53 -4.38 3.02
N ASP A 29 -4.15 -3.93 4.22
CA ASP A 29 -5.11 -3.61 5.27
C ASP A 29 -6.02 -2.47 4.83
N GLY A 30 -7.33 -2.67 4.98
CA GLY A 30 -8.33 -1.69 4.59
C GLY A 30 -9.71 -2.27 4.38
N GLU A 31 -10.66 -1.37 4.13
CA GLU A 31 -12.04 -1.68 3.74
C GLU A 31 -12.16 -1.65 2.22
N TYR A 32 -12.79 -2.69 1.65
CA TYR A 32 -12.94 -2.86 0.21
C TYR A 32 -14.43 -2.83 -0.14
N TYR A 33 -14.81 -1.86 -0.97
CA TYR A 33 -16.19 -1.62 -1.34
C TYR A 33 -16.48 -2.15 -2.74
N TRP A 34 -17.65 -2.79 -2.90
CA TRP A 34 -18.25 -3.00 -4.21
C TRP A 34 -18.97 -1.70 -4.61
N ILE A 35 -18.49 -1.07 -5.68
CA ILE A 35 -19.05 0.18 -6.21
C ILE A 35 -19.80 -0.14 -7.49
N SER A 36 -21.09 0.22 -7.54
CA SER A 36 -21.92 0.10 -8.74
C SER A 36 -22.75 1.37 -8.95
N SER A 37 -23.43 1.46 -10.10
CA SER A 37 -24.39 2.54 -10.36
C SER A 37 -25.61 2.51 -9.44
N GLU A 38 -25.89 1.37 -8.81
CA GLU A 38 -27.05 1.18 -7.95
C GLU A 38 -26.72 1.45 -6.48
N ARG A 39 -25.57 0.94 -6.00
CA ARG A 39 -25.13 1.13 -4.62
C ARG A 39 -23.62 0.92 -4.44
N ASN A 40 -23.12 1.54 -3.37
CA ASN A 40 -21.80 1.27 -2.84
C ASN A 40 -21.95 0.50 -1.53
N GLU A 41 -21.29 -0.64 -1.43
CA GLU A 41 -21.45 -1.56 -0.30
C GLU A 41 -20.09 -2.07 0.16
N LEU A 42 -19.89 -2.18 1.47
CA LEU A 42 -18.69 -2.81 2.00
C LEU A 42 -18.73 -4.30 1.65
N ALA A 43 -17.74 -4.77 0.89
CA ALA A 43 -17.64 -6.17 0.50
C ALA A 43 -16.84 -6.97 1.54
N PHE A 44 -15.65 -6.49 1.90
CA PHE A 44 -14.79 -7.13 2.88
C PHE A 44 -13.76 -6.17 3.50
N THR A 45 -13.26 -6.55 4.67
CA THR A 45 -12.20 -5.84 5.39
C THR A 45 -10.98 -6.73 5.55
N ILE A 46 -9.82 -6.24 5.13
CA ILE A 46 -8.54 -6.95 5.26
C ILE A 46 -7.80 -6.44 6.51
N LYS A 47 -7.30 -7.38 7.31
CA LYS A 47 -6.39 -7.13 8.44
C LYS A 47 -5.32 -8.21 8.50
N GLY A 48 -4.09 -7.85 8.18
CA GLY A 48 -2.94 -8.74 8.06
C GLY A 48 -3.07 -9.65 6.84
N ASP A 49 -3.22 -10.94 7.09
CA ASP A 49 -3.42 -11.97 6.06
C ASP A 49 -4.85 -12.53 6.10
N ASN A 50 -5.74 -11.97 6.92
CA ASN A 50 -7.12 -12.40 7.02
C ASN A 50 -8.06 -11.31 6.50
N ALA A 51 -9.19 -11.74 5.96
CA ALA A 51 -10.27 -10.87 5.53
C ALA A 51 -11.61 -11.35 6.08
N SER A 52 -12.45 -10.40 6.51
CA SER A 52 -13.85 -10.64 6.90
C SER A 52 -14.75 -10.19 5.77
N ILE A 53 -15.74 -11.00 5.41
CA ILE A 53 -16.77 -10.66 4.41
C ILE A 53 -17.99 -10.14 5.17
N GLU A 54 -18.51 -8.98 4.75
CA GLU A 54 -19.69 -8.39 5.39
C GLU A 54 -21.00 -9.00 4.86
N HIS A 55 -21.05 -9.25 3.54
CA HIS A 55 -22.24 -9.77 2.86
C HIS A 55 -21.85 -10.87 1.86
N GLY A 56 -22.32 -12.10 2.09
CA GLY A 56 -22.05 -13.25 1.23
C GLY A 56 -22.33 -14.59 1.92
N GLU A 57 -22.07 -15.68 1.20
CA GLU A 57 -22.22 -17.05 1.72
C GLU A 57 -21.07 -17.46 2.67
N ALA A 58 -19.89 -16.87 2.49
CA ALA A 58 -18.72 -17.11 3.31
C ALA A 58 -18.50 -15.96 4.31
N ASN A 59 -17.88 -16.28 5.45
CA ASN A 59 -17.59 -15.30 6.51
C ASN A 59 -16.21 -14.65 6.37
N SER A 60 -15.24 -15.35 5.76
CA SER A 60 -13.84 -14.91 5.72
C SER A 60 -13.00 -15.63 4.68
N PHE A 61 -11.84 -15.06 4.37
CA PHE A 61 -10.79 -15.70 3.56
C PHE A 61 -9.39 -15.29 4.03
N THR A 62 -8.39 -16.08 3.64
CA THR A 62 -6.98 -15.81 3.92
C THR A 62 -6.25 -15.40 2.65
N ILE A 63 -5.34 -14.42 2.75
CA ILE A 63 -4.58 -13.87 1.65
C ILE A 63 -3.20 -14.53 1.62
N ASN A 64 -2.92 -15.25 0.54
CA ASN A 64 -1.57 -15.74 0.27
C ASN A 64 -0.80 -14.71 -0.58
N LYS A 65 0.00 -13.87 0.09
CA LYS A 65 0.78 -12.80 -0.57
C LYS A 65 1.94 -13.41 -1.36
N LYS A 66 1.79 -13.49 -2.69
CA LYS A 66 2.93 -13.81 -3.58
C LYS A 66 3.76 -12.56 -3.84
N ARG A 67 5.08 -12.63 -3.61
CA ARG A 67 6.00 -11.54 -3.96
C ARG A 67 6.10 -11.43 -5.50
N ILE A 68 5.44 -10.43 -6.08
CA ILE A 68 5.59 -10.11 -7.50
C ILE A 68 6.83 -9.22 -7.66
N ARG A 69 7.89 -9.73 -8.29
CA ARG A 69 8.99 -8.89 -8.78
C ARG A 69 8.50 -8.25 -10.08
N SER A 70 8.29 -6.94 -10.08
CA SER A 70 8.23 -6.19 -11.34
C SER A 70 9.65 -6.17 -11.91
N ASN A 71 9.82 -6.75 -13.10
CA ASN A 71 11.05 -6.65 -13.90
C ASN A 71 11.21 -5.23 -14.44
#